data_AF-A0A9W6TJF6-F1
#
_entry.id   AF-A0A9W6TJF6-F1
#
_cell.length_a   1.000
_cell.length_b   1.000
_cell.length_c   1.000
_cell.angle_alpha   90.00
_cell.angle_beta   90.00
_cell.angle_gamma   90.00
#
_symmetry.space_group_name_H-M   'P 1'
#
loop_
_entity.id
_entity.type
_entity.pdbx_description
1 polymer ?
#
loop_
_entity_poly.entity_id
_entity_poly.type
_entity_poly.pdbx_seq_one_letter_code
_entity_poly.pdbx_strand_id
1 'polypeptide(L)'
;MAATTAASATGAAATAANDERPRPSRRLSVTNANALANFGELQAHFRDHRLVVFLDYDGTLTPIVNDPALALLSPTMKRTLEKLREKFITGVITGRSLYKIQKFVSIPQLYYAGSHGFDIEGPDGTAIKNQVAAQFLTDLHDVRDKLGEQIKDVAGAEVEDNIFSVSLHYRYGFEVVQSR
;
A
#
# COMPACT_ATOMS: atom_id res chain seq x y z
N MET A 1 -24.37 -56.08 8.94
CA MET A 1 -24.75 -55.04 9.92
C MET A 1 -23.47 -54.49 10.52
N ALA A 2 -23.00 -53.35 10.03
CA ALA A 2 -21.78 -52.69 10.51
C ALA A 2 -22.17 -51.70 11.61
N ALA A 3 -21.66 -51.92 12.83
CA ALA A 3 -21.83 -51.01 13.95
C ALA A 3 -20.73 -49.94 13.88
N THR A 4 -21.14 -48.72 13.57
CA THR A 4 -20.31 -47.52 13.56
C THR A 4 -20.10 -47.05 15.01
N THR A 5 -18.90 -47.22 15.56
CA THR A 5 -18.52 -46.61 16.84
C THR A 5 -17.93 -45.22 16.59
N ALA A 6 -18.70 -44.19 16.93
CA ALA A 6 -18.24 -42.80 16.98
C ALA A 6 -17.43 -42.59 18.27
N ALA A 7 -16.14 -42.31 18.15
CA ALA A 7 -15.30 -41.86 19.26
C ALA A 7 -15.23 -40.33 19.22
N SER A 8 -15.91 -39.69 20.16
CA SER A 8 -15.83 -38.26 20.43
C SER A 8 -14.52 -37.93 21.15
N ALA A 9 -13.57 -37.33 20.44
CA ALA A 9 -12.37 -36.77 21.05
C ALA A 9 -12.69 -35.35 21.57
N THR A 10 -12.88 -35.25 22.89
CA THR A 10 -12.94 -34.00 23.64
C THR A 10 -11.57 -33.32 23.61
N GLY A 11 -11.43 -32.27 22.80
CA GLY A 11 -10.25 -31.40 22.82
C GLY A 11 -10.27 -30.54 24.08
N ALA A 12 -9.36 -30.81 25.01
CA ALA A 12 -9.11 -29.98 26.17
C ALA A 12 -8.59 -28.61 25.71
N ALA A 13 -9.33 -27.56 26.05
CA ALA A 13 -8.94 -26.18 25.85
C ALA A 13 -7.72 -25.87 26.74
N ALA A 14 -6.53 -25.81 26.15
CA ALA A 14 -5.38 -25.19 26.78
C ALA A 14 -5.57 -23.67 26.75
N THR A 15 -6.05 -23.11 27.87
CA THR A 15 -6.07 -21.68 28.12
C THR A 15 -4.65 -21.15 28.14
N ALA A 16 -4.23 -20.51 27.05
CA ALA A 16 -3.01 -19.70 27.00
C ALA A 16 -3.19 -18.54 27.97
N ALA A 17 -2.49 -18.60 29.10
CA ALA A 17 -2.43 -17.54 30.07
C ALA A 17 -1.96 -16.24 29.40
N ASN A 18 -2.75 -15.18 29.55
CA ASN A 18 -2.38 -13.82 29.16
C ASN A 18 -1.14 -13.41 29.95
N ASP A 19 0.00 -13.41 29.28
CA ASP A 19 1.24 -12.82 29.78
C ASP A 19 1.09 -11.28 29.77
N GLU A 20 0.59 -10.72 30.88
CA GLU A 20 0.42 -9.28 31.14
C GLU A 20 1.76 -8.57 31.39
N ARG A 21 2.80 -8.88 30.61
CA ARG A 21 3.99 -8.03 30.59
C ARG A 21 3.65 -6.71 29.90
N PRO A 22 3.96 -5.54 30.52
CA PRO A 22 3.71 -4.26 29.89
C PRO A 22 4.48 -4.21 28.56
N ARG A 23 3.76 -4.19 27.44
CA ARG A 23 4.40 -4.03 26.14
C ARG A 23 4.99 -2.61 26.13
N PRO A 24 6.31 -2.45 25.93
CA PRO A 24 6.91 -1.12 25.87
C PRO A 24 6.18 -0.31 24.81
N SER A 25 5.92 0.97 25.09
CA SER A 25 5.13 1.86 24.24
C SER A 25 5.66 1.83 22.80
N ARG A 26 4.97 1.08 21.95
CA ARG A 26 5.42 0.68 20.60
C ARG A 26 5.31 1.79 19.57
N ARG A 27 5.16 3.05 19.99
CA ARG A 27 5.20 4.20 19.09
C ARG A 27 6.63 4.70 19.07
N LEU A 28 7.31 4.49 17.95
CA LEU A 28 8.39 5.39 17.55
C LEU A 28 7.79 6.79 17.60
N SER A 29 8.15 7.55 18.62
CA SER A 29 7.68 8.92 18.82
C SER A 29 8.02 9.74 17.57
N VAL A 30 7.20 10.74 17.24
CA VAL A 30 7.44 11.71 16.15
C VAL A 30 8.82 12.36 16.27
N THR A 31 9.41 12.36 17.47
CA THR A 31 10.79 12.81 17.74
C THR A 31 11.87 12.02 16.99
N ASN A 32 11.58 10.78 16.56
CA ASN A 32 12.52 9.93 15.80
C ASN A 32 12.15 9.83 14.31
N ALA A 33 11.39 10.79 13.76
CA ALA A 33 10.91 10.76 12.38
C ALA A 33 12.03 10.67 11.33
N ASN A 34 13.24 11.17 11.65
CA ASN A 34 14.39 11.03 10.78
C ASN A 34 15.10 9.67 11.03
N ALA A 35 14.76 8.68 10.21
CA ALA A 35 15.33 7.34 10.31
C ALA A 35 16.85 7.28 10.07
N LEU A 36 17.41 8.20 9.28
CA LEU A 36 18.85 8.25 9.03
C LEU A 36 19.62 8.77 10.25
N ALA A 37 19.11 9.84 10.88
CA ALA A 37 19.72 10.40 12.09
C ALA A 37 19.66 9.42 13.28
N ASN A 38 18.60 8.61 13.34
CA ASN A 38 18.36 7.66 14.44
C ASN A 38 18.61 6.20 14.07
N PHE A 39 19.41 5.95 13.03
CA PHE A 39 19.57 4.60 12.47
C PHE A 39 20.14 3.59 13.47
N GLY A 40 21.05 4.01 14.35
CA GLY A 40 21.64 3.13 15.38
C GLY A 40 20.62 2.62 16.40
N GLU A 41 19.67 3.49 16.81
CA GLU A 41 18.57 3.13 17.71
C GLU A 41 17.61 2.16 17.02
N LEU A 42 17.21 2.48 15.78
CA LEU A 42 16.37 1.60 14.96
C LEU A 42 17.01 0.23 14.75
N GLN A 43 18.30 0.19 14.42
CA GLN A 43 19.05 -1.06 14.25
C GLN A 43 19.08 -1.89 15.54
N ALA A 44 19.24 -1.25 16.70
CA ALA A 44 19.19 -1.94 17.99
C ALA A 44 17.82 -2.58 18.22
N HIS A 45 16.73 -1.88 17.89
CA HIS A 45 15.37 -2.42 17.98
C HIS A 45 15.12 -3.59 17.02
N PHE A 46 15.75 -3.59 15.85
CA PHE A 46 15.53 -4.59 14.81
C PHE A 46 16.31 -5.89 14.99
N ARG A 47 17.36 -5.90 15.83
CA ARG A 47 18.36 -6.99 15.89
C ARG A 47 17.76 -8.39 16.05
N ASP A 48 16.72 -8.53 16.85
CA ASP A 48 16.10 -9.83 17.17
C ASP A 48 14.72 -10.01 16.52
N HIS A 49 14.41 -9.20 15.49
CA HIS A 49 13.11 -9.22 14.82
C HIS A 49 13.25 -9.58 13.34
N ARG A 50 12.28 -10.37 12.84
CA ARG A 50 12.11 -10.52 11.40
C ARG A 50 11.53 -9.23 10.83
N LEU A 51 12.29 -8.59 9.95
CA LEU A 51 11.87 -7.36 9.29
C LEU A 51 11.04 -7.64 8.05
N VAL A 52 10.00 -6.83 7.89
CA VAL A 52 9.21 -6.71 6.66
C VAL A 52 9.15 -5.23 6.35
N VAL A 53 9.46 -4.87 5.11
CA VAL A 53 9.56 -3.46 4.69
C VAL A 53 8.38 -3.14 3.79
N PHE A 54 7.62 -2.11 4.17
CA PHE A 54 6.52 -1.58 3.37
C PHE A 54 6.86 -0.17 2.94
N LEU A 55 6.75 0.09 1.64
CA LEU A 55 7.17 1.35 1.03
C LEU A 55 6.00 1.93 0.27
N ASP A 56 5.72 3.20 0.52
CA ASP A 56 4.90 3.99 -0.39
C ASP A 56 5.67 4.25 -1.70
N TYR A 57 4.95 4.59 -2.77
CA TYR A 57 5.55 4.87 -4.08
C TYR A 57 5.74 6.37 -4.33
N ASP A 58 4.64 7.10 -4.50
CA ASP A 58 4.65 8.49 -4.92
C ASP A 58 5.09 9.43 -3.78
N GLY A 59 6.21 10.12 -3.95
CA GLY A 59 6.82 10.96 -2.91
C GLY A 59 7.73 10.21 -1.93
N THR A 60 7.84 8.88 -2.06
CA THR A 60 8.73 8.04 -1.25
C THR A 60 9.81 7.39 -2.11
N LEU A 61 9.44 6.55 -3.07
CA LEU A 61 10.36 5.90 -4.01
C LEU A 61 10.62 6.74 -5.25
N THR A 62 9.67 7.58 -5.61
CA THR A 62 9.78 8.55 -6.70
C THR A 62 9.52 9.95 -6.18
N PRO A 63 10.09 11.01 -6.78
CA PRO A 63 9.72 12.37 -6.43
C PRO A 63 8.23 12.63 -6.73
N ILE A 64 7.64 13.58 -6.01
CA ILE A 64 6.30 14.09 -6.35
C ILE A 64 6.44 14.87 -7.65
N VAL A 65 5.80 14.38 -8.70
CA VAL A 65 5.78 14.99 -10.04
C VAL A 65 4.39 15.54 -10.36
N ASN A 66 4.32 16.50 -11.27
CA ASN A 66 3.04 17.09 -11.70
C ASN A 66 2.25 16.13 -12.59
N ASP A 67 2.93 15.43 -13.49
CA ASP A 67 2.34 14.40 -14.34
C ASP A 67 2.56 13.01 -13.68
N PRO A 68 1.50 12.35 -13.20
CA PRO A 68 1.61 11.02 -12.57
C PRO A 68 2.22 9.95 -13.49
N ALA A 69 2.16 10.12 -14.82
CA ALA A 69 2.78 9.20 -15.77
C ALA A 69 4.31 9.25 -15.76
N LEU A 70 4.89 10.36 -15.27
CA LEU A 70 6.34 10.58 -15.20
C LEU A 70 6.97 10.18 -13.85
N ALA A 71 6.18 9.62 -12.93
CA ALA A 71 6.66 9.15 -11.62
C ALA A 71 7.43 7.82 -11.76
N LEU A 72 8.54 7.81 -12.50
CA LEU A 72 9.34 6.62 -12.78
C LEU A 72 10.47 6.44 -11.74
N LEU A 73 10.80 5.20 -11.41
CA LEU A 73 11.97 4.89 -10.59
C LEU A 73 13.26 5.30 -11.32
N SER A 74 14.13 6.02 -10.60
CA SER A 74 15.50 6.23 -11.08
C SER A 74 16.26 4.89 -11.13
N PRO A 75 17.25 4.72 -12.03
CA PRO A 75 18.07 3.51 -12.07
C PRO A 75 18.77 3.19 -10.74
N THR A 76 19.11 4.22 -9.95
CA THR A 76 19.72 4.05 -8.64
C THR A 76 18.71 3.57 -7.59
N MET A 77 17.48 4.11 -7.59
CA MET A 77 16.44 3.65 -6.67
C MET A 77 16.01 2.22 -7.00
N LYS A 78 15.85 1.90 -8.29
CA LYS A 78 15.54 0.53 -8.75
C LYS A 78 16.56 -0.49 -8.22
N ARG A 79 17.86 -0.23 -8.40
CA ARG A 79 18.94 -1.07 -7.86
C ARG A 79 18.93 -1.15 -6.32
N THR A 80 18.52 -0.08 -5.64
CA THR A 80 18.42 -0.07 -4.18
C THR A 80 17.27 -0.96 -3.70
N LEU A 81 16.12 -0.87 -4.37
CA LEU A 81 14.94 -1.69 -4.08
C LEU A 81 15.20 -3.17 -4.39
N GLU A 82 15.94 -3.48 -5.46
CA GLU A 82 16.42 -4.83 -5.78
C GLU A 82 17.27 -5.41 -4.64
N LYS A 83 18.25 -4.65 -4.13
CA LYS A 83 19.08 -5.09 -2.99
C LYS A 83 18.28 -5.23 -1.69
N LEU A 84 17.23 -4.42 -1.52
CA LEU A 84 16.39 -4.47 -0.33
C LEU A 84 15.54 -5.74 -0.31
N ARG A 85 14.91 -6.09 -1.43
CA ARG A 85 14.07 -7.30 -1.54
C ARG A 85 14.85 -8.60 -1.37
N GLU A 86 16.14 -8.61 -1.73
CA GLU A 86 17.01 -9.78 -1.53
C GLU A 86 17.28 -10.07 -0.04
N LYS A 87 17.12 -9.06 0.81
CA LYS A 87 17.40 -9.15 2.25
C LYS A 87 16.14 -9.26 3.09
N PHE A 88 15.05 -8.62 2.66
CA PHE A 88 13.82 -8.51 3.43
C PHE A 88 12.60 -8.72 2.54
N ILE A 89 11.55 -9.32 3.12
CA ILE A 89 10.22 -9.29 2.51
C ILE A 89 9.84 -7.83 2.32
N THR A 90 9.63 -7.43 1.07
CA THR A 90 9.42 -6.03 0.70
C THR A 90 8.12 -5.88 -0.08
N GLY A 91 7.28 -4.96 0.35
CA GLY A 91 6.02 -4.61 -0.30
C GLY A 91 5.99 -3.14 -0.72
N VAL A 92 5.53 -2.88 -1.94
CA VAL A 92 5.19 -1.54 -2.42
C VAL A 92 3.69 -1.35 -2.27
N ILE A 93 3.28 -0.37 -1.47
CA ILE A 93 1.89 -0.01 -1.22
C ILE A 93 1.61 1.32 -1.91
N THR A 94 0.55 1.41 -2.70
CA THR A 94 0.24 2.62 -3.46
C THR A 94 -1.26 2.77 -3.71
N GLY A 95 -1.69 4.02 -3.94
CA GLY A 95 -3.02 4.31 -4.45
C GLY A 95 -3.21 3.93 -5.92
N ARG A 96 -2.12 3.81 -6.69
CA ARG A 96 -2.16 3.39 -8.10
C ARG A 96 -2.70 1.98 -8.21
N SER A 97 -3.38 1.66 -9.32
CA SER A 97 -3.82 0.29 -9.58
C SER A 97 -2.64 -0.69 -9.62
N LEU A 98 -2.90 -1.94 -9.26
CA LEU A 98 -1.89 -3.01 -9.24
C LEU A 98 -1.14 -3.14 -10.58
N TYR A 99 -1.88 -3.06 -11.69
CA TYR A 99 -1.33 -3.09 -13.04
C TYR A 99 -0.40 -1.91 -13.34
N LYS A 100 -0.79 -0.69 -12.95
CA LYS A 100 0.04 0.52 -13.14
C LYS A 100 1.35 0.38 -12.36
N ILE A 101 1.30 0.01 -11.09
CA ILE A 101 2.50 -0.04 -10.25
C ILE A 101 3.47 -1.15 -10.68
N GLN A 102 2.97 -2.32 -11.07
CA GLN A 102 3.81 -3.41 -11.57
C GLN A 102 4.59 -2.99 -12.81
N LYS A 103 3.96 -2.24 -13.73
CA LYS A 103 4.65 -1.67 -14.91
C LYS A 103 5.72 -0.65 -14.54
N PHE A 104 5.41 0.25 -13.61
CA PHE A 104 6.30 1.33 -13.22
C PHE A 104 7.55 0.82 -12.49
N VAL A 105 7.36 -0.12 -11.57
CA VAL A 105 8.46 -0.68 -10.78
C VAL A 105 9.21 -1.75 -11.58
N SER A 106 8.49 -2.69 -12.18
CA SER A 106 9.03 -3.80 -12.97
C SER A 106 10.21 -4.50 -12.27
N ILE A 107 10.03 -4.83 -10.98
CA ILE A 107 10.98 -5.62 -10.18
C ILE A 107 10.27 -6.90 -9.72
N PRO A 108 10.78 -8.10 -10.06
CA PRO A 108 10.21 -9.35 -9.58
C PRO A 108 10.45 -9.53 -8.07
N GLN A 109 9.76 -10.48 -7.44
CA GLN A 109 10.00 -10.81 -6.03
C GLN A 109 9.68 -9.68 -5.04
N LEU A 110 8.77 -8.78 -5.41
CA LEU A 110 8.14 -7.81 -4.53
C LEU A 110 6.67 -8.18 -4.30
N TYR A 111 6.15 -7.79 -3.15
CA TYR A 111 4.71 -7.68 -2.97
C TYR A 111 4.25 -6.32 -3.52
N TYR A 112 3.16 -6.31 -4.27
CA TYR A 112 2.53 -5.08 -4.74
C TYR A 112 1.13 -5.01 -4.17
N ALA A 113 0.83 -3.92 -3.45
CA ALA A 113 -0.49 -3.59 -2.96
C ALA A 113 -0.96 -2.32 -3.68
N GLY A 114 -1.77 -2.50 -4.71
CA GLY A 114 -2.35 -1.41 -5.49
C GLY A 114 -3.75 -1.04 -5.00
N SER A 115 -4.30 0.03 -5.59
CA SER A 115 -5.64 0.55 -5.29
C SER A 115 -5.86 0.70 -3.77
N HIS A 116 -4.90 1.32 -3.08
CA HIS A 116 -4.91 1.50 -1.62
C HIS A 116 -4.95 0.19 -0.81
N GLY A 117 -4.51 -0.92 -1.39
CA GLY A 117 -4.44 -2.24 -0.76
C GLY A 117 -5.65 -3.14 -1.01
N PHE A 118 -6.59 -2.73 -1.87
CA PHE A 118 -7.71 -3.60 -2.29
C PHE A 118 -7.27 -4.76 -3.20
N ASP A 119 -6.18 -4.56 -3.95
CA ASP A 119 -5.54 -5.58 -4.77
C ASP A 119 -4.09 -5.79 -4.33
N ILE A 120 -3.78 -7.00 -3.90
CA ILE A 120 -2.43 -7.39 -3.48
C ILE A 120 -1.99 -8.59 -4.30
N GLU A 121 -0.77 -8.53 -4.83
CA GLU A 121 -0.11 -9.64 -5.50
C GLU A 121 1.31 -9.81 -4.94
N GLY A 122 1.63 -11.04 -4.55
CA GLY A 122 2.94 -11.46 -4.12
C GLY A 122 3.66 -12.25 -5.22
N PRO A 123 4.97 -12.44 -5.07
CA PRO A 123 5.81 -12.97 -6.13
C PRO A 123 5.63 -14.46 -6.42
N ASP A 124 5.02 -15.20 -5.49
CA ASP A 124 4.74 -16.63 -5.62
C ASP A 124 3.33 -16.89 -6.21
N GLY A 125 2.74 -15.88 -6.85
CA GLY A 125 1.36 -15.92 -7.36
C GLY A 125 0.30 -15.81 -6.26
N THR A 126 0.71 -15.51 -5.03
CA THR A 126 -0.23 -15.21 -3.94
C THR A 126 -0.98 -13.93 -4.28
N ALA A 127 -2.31 -13.96 -4.24
CA ALA A 127 -3.12 -12.79 -4.55
C ALA A 127 -4.25 -12.65 -3.54
N ILE A 128 -4.47 -11.42 -3.08
CA ILE A 128 -5.65 -11.03 -2.32
C ILE A 128 -6.37 -10.00 -3.18
N LYS A 129 -7.55 -10.38 -3.66
CA LYS A 129 -8.48 -9.48 -4.34
C LYS A 129 -9.65 -9.27 -3.42
N ASN A 130 -9.85 -8.06 -2.92
CA ASN A 130 -10.98 -7.80 -2.05
C ASN A 130 -12.28 -7.70 -2.87
N GLN A 131 -12.96 -8.83 -3.06
CA GLN A 131 -14.21 -8.90 -3.83
C GLN A 131 -15.33 -8.01 -3.25
N VAL A 132 -15.26 -7.64 -1.96
CA VAL A 132 -16.22 -6.71 -1.34
C VAL A 132 -16.12 -5.32 -1.96
N ALA A 133 -14.94 -4.91 -2.45
CA ALA A 133 -14.79 -3.65 -3.18
C ALA A 133 -15.45 -3.72 -4.58
N ALA A 134 -15.49 -4.91 -5.19
CA ALA A 134 -16.07 -5.11 -6.52
C ALA A 134 -17.57 -4.80 -6.58
N GLN A 135 -18.30 -4.96 -5.46
CA GLN A 135 -19.73 -4.64 -5.41
C GLN A 135 -20.02 -3.13 -5.56
N PHE A 136 -19.02 -2.28 -5.30
CA PHE A 136 -19.14 -0.81 -5.39
C PHE A 136 -18.64 -0.27 -6.73
N LEU A 137 -18.20 -1.11 -7.67
CA LEU A 137 -17.66 -0.65 -8.95
C LEU A 137 -18.69 0.13 -9.77
N THR A 138 -19.96 -0.29 -9.76
CA THR A 138 -21.03 0.45 -10.43
C THR A 138 -21.18 1.86 -9.83
N ASP A 139 -21.24 1.96 -8.50
CA ASP A 139 -21.35 3.25 -7.81
C ASP A 139 -20.13 4.14 -8.07
N LEU A 140 -18.93 3.56 -8.08
CA LEU A 140 -17.68 4.28 -8.35
C LEU A 140 -17.62 4.80 -9.80
N HIS A 141 -18.07 4.01 -10.78
CA HIS A 141 -18.16 4.47 -12.16
C HIS A 141 -19.18 5.60 -12.31
N ASP A 142 -20.34 5.50 -11.66
CA ASP A 142 -21.35 6.56 -11.64
C ASP A 142 -20.80 7.86 -11.03
N VAL A 143 -20.03 7.75 -9.93
CA VAL A 143 -19.36 8.88 -9.30
C VAL A 143 -18.31 9.49 -10.23
N ARG A 144 -17.47 8.66 -10.86
CA ARG A 144 -16.46 9.10 -11.84
C ARG A 144 -17.10 9.89 -12.98
N ASP A 145 -18.17 9.35 -13.57
CA ASP A 145 -18.82 9.95 -14.75
C ASP A 145 -19.53 11.26 -14.36
N LYS A 146 -20.22 11.28 -13.23
CA LYS A 146 -20.84 12.51 -12.70
C LYS A 146 -19.81 13.58 -12.36
N LEU A 147 -18.71 13.21 -11.73
CA LEU A 147 -17.62 14.15 -11.44
C LEU A 147 -17.00 14.69 -12.72
N GLY A 148 -16.72 13.81 -13.70
CA GLY A 148 -16.18 14.19 -15.00
C GLY A 148 -17.04 15.23 -15.71
N GLU A 149 -18.36 15.02 -15.74
CA GLU A 149 -19.31 16.00 -16.29
C GLU A 149 -19.35 17.32 -15.51
N GLN A 150 -19.24 17.28 -14.18
CA GLN A 150 -19.27 18.48 -13.34
C GLN A 150 -18.02 19.34 -13.46
N ILE A 151 -16.86 18.73 -13.73
CA ILE A 151 -15.59 19.45 -13.80
C ILE A 151 -15.14 19.78 -15.22
N LYS A 152 -15.92 19.44 -16.26
CA LYS A 152 -15.51 19.58 -17.66
C LYS A 152 -15.04 20.98 -18.06
N ASP A 153 -15.59 22.01 -17.40
CA ASP A 153 -15.27 23.42 -17.65
C ASP A 153 -14.21 23.98 -16.68
N VAL A 154 -13.71 23.16 -15.75
CA VAL A 154 -12.66 23.53 -14.79
C VAL A 154 -11.29 23.24 -15.41
N ALA A 155 -10.65 24.28 -15.93
CA ALA A 155 -9.34 24.16 -16.55
C ALA A 155 -8.30 23.54 -15.60
N GLY A 156 -7.68 22.43 -16.03
CA GLY A 156 -6.64 21.73 -15.28
C GLY A 156 -7.14 20.78 -14.19
N ALA A 157 -8.45 20.60 -14.05
CA ALA A 157 -9.01 19.52 -13.25
C ALA A 157 -9.13 18.21 -14.06
N GLU A 158 -8.78 17.08 -13.46
CA GLU A 158 -8.85 15.76 -14.10
C GLU A 158 -9.39 14.71 -13.11
N VAL A 159 -10.29 13.84 -13.58
CA VAL A 159 -10.73 12.67 -12.83
C VAL A 159 -9.92 11.45 -13.25
N GLU A 160 -9.24 10.81 -12.30
CA GLU A 160 -8.54 9.54 -12.50
C GLU A 160 -9.33 8.38 -11.89
N ASP A 161 -9.52 7.33 -12.71
CA ASP A 161 -10.07 6.04 -12.31
C ASP A 161 -8.94 5.10 -11.84
N ASN A 162 -9.00 4.71 -10.56
CA ASN A 162 -8.06 3.78 -9.91
C ASN A 162 -8.72 2.45 -9.53
N ILE A 163 -9.81 2.09 -10.24
CA ILE A 163 -10.63 0.88 -10.07
C ILE A 163 -11.46 0.90 -8.79
N PHE A 164 -10.81 0.96 -7.62
CA PHE A 164 -11.48 0.96 -6.31
C PHE A 164 -11.43 2.33 -5.62
N SER A 165 -11.00 3.36 -6.34
CA SER A 165 -11.09 4.75 -5.90
C SER A 165 -11.18 5.67 -7.12
N VAL A 166 -11.77 6.85 -6.89
CA VAL A 166 -11.82 7.95 -7.85
C VAL A 166 -11.00 9.09 -7.26
N SER A 167 -10.06 9.63 -8.03
CA SER A 167 -9.22 10.75 -7.61
C SER A 167 -9.51 11.98 -8.47
N LEU A 168 -9.71 13.13 -7.82
CA LEU A 168 -9.83 14.42 -8.49
C LEU A 168 -8.52 15.17 -8.36
N HIS A 169 -7.82 15.33 -9.47
CA HIS A 169 -6.61 16.15 -9.58
C HIS A 169 -7.04 17.58 -9.92
N TYR A 170 -6.58 18.56 -9.15
CA TYR A 170 -6.92 19.99 -9.38
C TYR A 170 -5.68 20.89 -9.28
N ARG A 171 -4.50 20.29 -9.42
CA ARG A 171 -3.22 20.96 -9.21
C ARG A 171 -2.78 21.80 -10.42
N TYR A 172 -3.31 21.53 -11.61
CA TYR A 172 -3.11 22.37 -12.78
C TYR A 172 -4.15 23.50 -12.78
N GLY A 173 -3.73 24.75 -13.01
CA GLY A 173 -4.63 25.77 -13.58
C GLY A 173 -5.29 26.80 -12.65
N PHE A 174 -5.14 26.76 -11.32
CA PHE A 174 -5.57 27.90 -10.51
C PHE A 174 -4.52 29.03 -10.58
N GLU A 175 -4.67 29.94 -11.55
CA GLU A 175 -4.16 31.30 -11.36
C GLU A 175 -4.88 31.88 -10.14
N VAL A 176 -4.12 32.13 -9.08
CA VAL A 176 -4.59 32.91 -7.94
C VAL A 176 -4.91 34.30 -8.48
N VAL A 177 -6.18 34.60 -8.72
CA VAL A 177 -6.63 35.97 -8.91
C VAL A 177 -6.35 36.68 -7.58
N GLN A 178 -5.19 37.33 -7.47
CA GLN A 178 -4.94 38.26 -6.39
C GLN A 178 -5.92 39.42 -6.56
N SER A 179 -6.95 39.45 -5.71
CA SER A 179 -7.73 40.67 -5.51
C SER A 179 -6.79 41.76 -5.04
N ARG A 180 -6.73 42.85 -5.80
CA ARG A 180 -6.25 44.14 -5.30
C ARG A 180 -7.18 44.66 -4.22
#